data_AF-A0A969BED0-F1
#
_entry.id   AF-A0A969BED0-F1
#
_cell.length_a   1.000
_cell.length_b   1.000
_cell.length_c   1.000
_cell.angle_alpha   90.00
_cell.angle_beta   90.00
_cell.angle_gamma   90.00
#
_symmetry.space_group_name_H-M   'P 1'
#
loop_
_entity.id
_entity.type
_entity.pdbx_description
1 polymer ?
#
loop_
_entity_poly.entity_id
_entity_poly.type
_entity_poly.pdbx_seq_one_letter_code
_entity_poly.pdbx_strand_id
1 'polypeptide(L)'
;MTETTQTSPLLILTLDFGGSATKGIYYTFDKKNPASLIMEPEVIKIPLESVASFSTEILGATSPENIAWVNINGETFAVGYLAQQKYYANAGLKELKYERAIAKTASAVWVVSQKLKLGYNFQLALACLLPPGELENKQSLGEQLGTTLANYITPTGRMQVKLIEFKCLPEGAGIYLAYQKRVGEALKRKFFALAMIGYRNASVLISDRGVVAADGKTSDLGMIRLLERVVAKTSGQTPSLIAPAIVAAGSDLSPVPLLRLLRSTGNANKQQELQQIQKAVKLARSEYSAALTSWLNQVIPRQVDEILFCGGTADYGSCQLLVIETYRVWQKADGRGQREGIRRKKGITVYFFVLK
;
A
#
# COMPACT_ATOMS: atom_id res chain seq x y z
N MET A 1 -49.24 9.23 11.61
CA MET A 1 -48.03 8.38 11.63
C MET A 1 -47.27 8.66 10.34
N THR A 2 -46.24 9.50 10.41
CA THR A 2 -45.35 9.74 9.28
C THR A 2 -44.36 8.59 9.20
N GLU A 3 -44.50 7.74 8.18
CA GLU A 3 -43.46 6.81 7.78
C GLU A 3 -42.21 7.60 7.41
N THR A 4 -41.24 7.68 8.32
CA THR A 4 -39.88 8.03 7.97
C THR A 4 -39.35 6.91 7.09
N THR A 5 -39.34 7.13 5.77
CA THR A 5 -38.56 6.31 4.83
C THR A 5 -37.12 6.30 5.30
N GLN A 6 -36.74 5.24 6.00
CA GLN A 6 -35.42 5.06 6.57
C GLN A 6 -34.47 4.83 5.38
N THR A 7 -33.78 5.90 4.97
CA THR A 7 -32.76 5.81 3.91
C THR A 7 -31.66 4.86 4.38
N SER A 8 -31.38 3.82 3.59
CA SER A 8 -30.32 2.86 3.91
C SER A 8 -29.00 3.60 4.14
N PRO A 9 -28.19 3.22 5.15
CA PRO A 9 -26.93 3.89 5.43
C PRO A 9 -26.04 3.95 4.19
N LEU A 10 -25.37 5.08 3.98
CA LEU A 10 -24.37 5.25 2.91
C LEU A 10 -22.97 5.22 3.51
N LEU A 11 -22.22 4.17 3.18
CA LEU A 11 -20.79 4.04 3.46
C LEU A 11 -19.98 4.67 2.33
N ILE A 12 -19.08 5.58 2.68
CA ILE A 12 -18.01 6.05 1.78
C ILE A 12 -16.74 5.29 2.15
N LEU A 13 -16.15 4.60 1.18
CA LEU A 13 -14.93 3.81 1.38
C LEU A 13 -13.93 4.10 0.27
N THR A 14 -12.68 4.32 0.67
CA THR A 14 -11.55 4.44 -0.25
C THR A 14 -10.53 3.35 0.06
N LEU A 15 -10.01 2.64 -0.96
CA LEU A 15 -9.09 1.51 -0.77
C LEU A 15 -7.82 1.62 -1.64
N ASP A 16 -6.69 1.27 -1.03
CA ASP A 16 -5.41 0.97 -1.70
C ASP A 16 -5.01 -0.48 -1.36
N PHE A 17 -4.91 -1.33 -2.38
CA PHE A 17 -4.59 -2.75 -2.23
C PHE A 17 -3.08 -3.03 -2.18
N GLY A 18 -2.31 -2.19 -1.49
CA GLY A 18 -0.84 -2.24 -1.45
C GLY A 18 -0.27 -3.63 -1.14
N GLY A 19 0.88 -3.95 -1.74
CA GLY A 19 1.56 -5.24 -1.53
C GLY A 19 2.07 -5.47 -0.11
N SER A 20 2.16 -4.42 0.71
CA SER A 20 2.51 -4.50 2.14
C SER A 20 1.31 -4.52 3.07
N ALA A 21 0.18 -3.96 2.65
CA ALA A 21 -1.08 -3.91 3.39
C ALA A 21 -2.19 -3.37 2.49
N THR A 22 -3.40 -3.85 2.69
CA THR A 22 -4.64 -3.22 2.23
C THR A 22 -4.96 -2.06 3.16
N LYS A 23 -5.07 -0.86 2.63
CA LYS A 23 -5.34 0.36 3.41
C LYS A 23 -6.62 1.00 2.94
N GLY A 24 -7.34 1.67 3.84
CA GLY A 24 -8.49 2.46 3.45
C GLY A 24 -8.83 3.58 4.42
N ILE A 25 -9.65 4.50 3.93
CA ILE A 25 -10.32 5.53 4.73
C ILE A 25 -11.82 5.36 4.51
N TYR A 26 -12.57 5.38 5.60
CA TYR A 26 -14.01 5.18 5.56
C TYR A 26 -14.76 6.10 6.51
N TYR A 27 -16.02 6.39 6.18
CA TYR A 27 -16.97 7.06 7.06
C TYR A 27 -18.40 6.84 6.55
N THR A 28 -19.38 7.04 7.42
CA THR A 28 -20.79 7.13 7.01
C THR A 28 -21.12 8.58 6.62
N PHE A 29 -21.90 8.74 5.55
CA PHE A 29 -22.20 10.05 4.96
C PHE A 29 -22.83 11.05 5.97
N ASP A 30 -23.60 10.53 6.94
CA ASP A 30 -24.25 11.28 8.01
C ASP A 30 -23.26 11.78 9.09
N LYS A 31 -22.25 10.99 9.47
CA LYS A 31 -21.35 11.32 10.58
C LYS A 31 -20.09 12.08 10.15
N LYS A 32 -19.67 11.96 8.89
CA LYS A 32 -18.48 12.62 8.30
C LYS A 32 -17.21 12.55 9.17
N ASN A 33 -17.07 11.50 9.98
CA ASN A 33 -15.91 11.27 10.84
C ASN A 33 -15.03 10.17 10.22
N PRO A 34 -14.00 10.51 9.44
CA PRO A 34 -13.16 9.53 8.77
C PRO A 34 -12.34 8.70 9.76
N ALA A 35 -12.33 7.40 9.53
CA ALA A 35 -11.48 6.44 10.22
C ALA A 35 -10.64 5.65 9.21
N SER A 36 -9.53 5.06 9.67
CA SER A 36 -8.64 4.26 8.84
C SER A 36 -8.88 2.76 8.99
N LEU A 37 -8.67 2.04 7.89
CA LEU A 37 -8.63 0.58 7.82
C LEU A 37 -7.23 0.17 7.39
N ILE A 38 -6.68 -0.84 8.08
CA ILE A 38 -5.46 -1.54 7.68
C ILE A 38 -5.73 -3.03 7.83
N MET A 39 -5.42 -3.79 6.79
CA MET A 39 -5.45 -5.25 6.79
C MET A 39 -4.21 -5.76 6.08
N GLU A 40 -3.71 -6.92 6.47
CA GLU A 40 -2.59 -7.57 5.84
C GLU A 40 -2.88 -7.89 4.36
N PRO A 41 -1.86 -7.96 3.48
CA PRO A 41 -2.07 -8.07 2.04
C PRO A 41 -2.45 -9.49 1.57
N GLU A 42 -2.41 -10.49 2.44
CA GLU A 42 -2.58 -11.90 2.11
C GLU A 42 -4.04 -12.26 1.77
N VAL A 43 -4.19 -13.16 0.80
CA VAL A 43 -5.46 -13.73 0.36
C VAL A 43 -5.17 -15.17 -0.07
N ILE A 44 -6.04 -16.09 0.31
CA ILE A 44 -5.98 -17.49 -0.14
C ILE A 44 -7.38 -18.06 -0.30
N LYS A 45 -7.57 -18.85 -1.36
CA LYS A 45 -8.79 -19.63 -1.55
C LYS A 45 -8.72 -20.89 -0.70
N ILE A 46 -9.78 -21.17 0.06
CA ILE A 46 -9.86 -22.30 1.00
C ILE A 46 -11.25 -22.93 0.97
N PRO A 47 -11.41 -24.16 1.51
CA PRO A 47 -12.73 -24.75 1.72
C PRO A 47 -13.59 -23.91 2.69
N LEU A 48 -14.91 -23.90 2.48
CA LEU A 48 -15.85 -23.17 3.35
C LEU A 48 -15.85 -23.74 4.78
N GLU A 49 -15.69 -25.05 4.89
CA GLU A 49 -15.67 -25.80 6.14
C GLU A 49 -14.53 -25.31 7.06
N SER A 50 -13.40 -24.87 6.47
CA SER A 50 -12.23 -24.38 7.21
C SER A 50 -12.49 -23.07 7.97
N VAL A 51 -13.46 -22.27 7.53
CA VAL A 51 -13.86 -21.02 8.18
C VAL A 51 -15.17 -21.12 8.95
N ALA A 52 -16.03 -22.10 8.61
CA ALA A 52 -17.28 -22.34 9.32
C ALA A 52 -17.04 -22.78 10.78
N SER A 53 -16.02 -23.60 11.02
CA SER A 53 -15.67 -24.04 12.39
C SER A 53 -14.97 -22.95 13.21
N PHE A 54 -14.41 -21.93 12.54
CA PHE A 54 -13.63 -20.91 13.21
C PHE A 54 -14.49 -20.06 14.16
N SER A 55 -15.73 -19.72 13.80
CA SER A 55 -16.63 -18.97 14.70
C SER A 55 -17.06 -19.73 15.95
N THR A 56 -16.96 -21.07 15.95
CA THR A 56 -17.35 -21.92 17.09
C THR A 56 -16.17 -22.30 18.00
N GLU A 57 -14.94 -22.14 17.52
CA GLU A 57 -13.71 -22.57 18.24
C GLU A 57 -12.98 -21.43 18.96
N ILE A 58 -13.37 -20.16 18.75
CA ILE A 58 -12.69 -19.01 19.36
C ILE A 58 -13.16 -18.80 20.80
N LEU A 59 -12.21 -18.80 21.73
CA LEU A 59 -12.40 -18.29 23.09
C LEU A 59 -12.12 -16.79 23.11
N GLY A 60 -13.16 -15.97 23.38
CA GLY A 60 -13.06 -14.51 23.49
C GLY A 60 -13.53 -13.74 22.25
N ALA A 61 -13.24 -12.43 22.24
CA ALA A 61 -13.59 -11.54 21.13
C ALA A 61 -12.32 -10.97 20.48
N THR A 62 -12.36 -10.81 19.16
CA THR A 62 -11.26 -10.20 18.38
C THR A 62 -11.83 -9.18 17.40
N SER A 63 -10.98 -8.30 16.89
CA SER A 63 -11.39 -7.31 15.90
C SER A 63 -11.78 -7.98 14.58
N PRO A 64 -12.77 -7.44 13.84
CA PRO A 64 -13.26 -8.05 12.61
C PRO A 64 -12.16 -8.25 11.56
N GLU A 65 -11.21 -7.31 11.43
CA GLU A 65 -10.05 -7.44 10.54
C GLU A 65 -9.23 -8.72 10.75
N ASN A 66 -9.22 -9.28 11.96
CA ASN A 66 -8.41 -10.45 12.29
C ASN A 66 -9.04 -11.77 11.83
N ILE A 67 -10.31 -11.76 11.45
CA ILE A 67 -11.10 -12.96 11.15
C ILE A 67 -11.77 -12.90 9.77
N ALA A 68 -11.33 -11.96 8.94
CA ALA A 68 -11.97 -11.66 7.67
C ALA A 68 -11.86 -12.82 6.69
N TRP A 69 -13.03 -13.27 6.22
CA TRP A 69 -13.17 -14.14 5.07
C TRP A 69 -14.44 -13.78 4.31
N VAL A 70 -14.52 -14.15 3.05
CA VAL A 70 -15.73 -14.00 2.22
C VAL A 70 -15.94 -15.23 1.36
N ASN A 71 -17.19 -15.62 1.15
CA ASN A 71 -17.56 -16.57 0.12
C ASN A 71 -18.31 -15.85 -0.99
N ILE A 72 -17.76 -15.94 -2.19
CA ILE A 72 -18.21 -15.26 -3.40
C ILE A 72 -18.48 -16.36 -4.42
N ASN A 73 -19.74 -16.50 -4.83
CA ASN A 73 -20.16 -17.50 -5.82
C ASN A 73 -19.68 -18.94 -5.52
N GLY A 74 -19.66 -19.32 -4.24
CA GLY A 74 -19.24 -20.65 -3.80
C GLY A 74 -17.73 -20.78 -3.52
N GLU A 75 -16.92 -19.79 -3.88
CA GLU A 75 -15.49 -19.77 -3.58
C GLU A 75 -15.22 -19.00 -2.29
N THR A 76 -14.54 -19.63 -1.33
CA THR A 76 -14.21 -19.00 -0.04
C THR A 76 -12.78 -18.48 -0.04
N PHE A 77 -12.61 -17.22 0.36
CA PHE A 77 -11.34 -16.54 0.48
C PHE A 77 -11.12 -16.11 1.93
N ALA A 78 -10.05 -16.57 2.56
CA ALA A 78 -9.51 -15.91 3.75
C ALA A 78 -8.70 -14.69 3.33
N VAL A 79 -8.78 -13.61 4.10
CA VAL A 79 -8.13 -12.32 3.78
C VAL A 79 -7.45 -11.74 5.02
N GLY A 80 -6.31 -11.07 4.82
CA GLY A 80 -5.60 -10.36 5.87
C GLY A 80 -4.98 -11.29 6.91
N TYR A 81 -5.01 -10.87 8.18
CA TYR A 81 -4.45 -11.61 9.31
C TYR A 81 -4.85 -13.09 9.33
N LEU A 82 -6.12 -13.40 9.09
CA LEU A 82 -6.60 -14.79 9.06
C LEU A 82 -5.88 -15.60 7.98
N ALA A 83 -5.76 -15.06 6.77
CA ALA A 83 -5.03 -15.69 5.68
C ALA A 83 -3.55 -15.86 6.01
N GLN A 84 -2.93 -14.82 6.56
CA GLN A 84 -1.51 -14.80 6.87
C GLN A 84 -1.15 -15.81 7.97
N GLN A 85 -1.88 -15.79 9.09
CA GLN A 85 -1.48 -16.50 10.30
C GLN A 85 -1.98 -17.94 10.34
N LYS A 86 -3.22 -18.19 9.91
CA LYS A 86 -3.82 -19.54 9.97
C LYS A 86 -3.48 -20.37 8.74
N TYR A 87 -3.40 -19.74 7.57
CA TYR A 87 -3.30 -20.44 6.29
C TYR A 87 -2.00 -20.17 5.54
N TYR A 88 -1.05 -19.45 6.13
CA TYR A 88 0.27 -19.16 5.55
C TYR A 88 0.19 -18.63 4.11
N ALA A 89 -0.84 -17.82 3.85
CA ALA A 89 -1.11 -17.27 2.54
C ALA A 89 0.00 -16.31 2.09
N ASN A 90 0.04 -16.03 0.80
CA ASN A 90 1.03 -15.12 0.22
C ASN A 90 0.43 -13.73 -0.08
N ALA A 91 1.28 -12.71 -0.22
CA ALA A 91 0.86 -11.33 -0.48
C ALA A 91 0.46 -11.05 -1.95
N GLY A 92 0.53 -12.04 -2.85
CA GLY A 92 0.07 -11.94 -4.24
C GLY A 92 0.90 -11.00 -5.11
N LEU A 93 2.19 -10.85 -4.83
CA LEU A 93 3.05 -9.86 -5.50
C LEU A 93 3.29 -10.16 -6.99
N LYS A 94 3.01 -11.38 -7.44
CA LYS A 94 3.13 -11.81 -8.84
C LYS A 94 1.79 -11.83 -9.59
N GLU A 95 0.67 -11.73 -8.86
CA GLU A 95 -0.70 -11.77 -9.41
C GLU A 95 -1.15 -10.36 -9.81
N LEU A 96 -2.11 -10.23 -10.73
CA LEU A 96 -2.69 -8.92 -11.03
C LEU A 96 -3.43 -8.39 -9.80
N LYS A 97 -3.20 -7.11 -9.48
CA LYS A 97 -3.72 -6.47 -8.25
C LYS A 97 -5.24 -6.44 -8.25
N TYR A 98 -5.86 -6.18 -9.42
CA TYR A 98 -7.32 -6.08 -9.52
C TYR A 98 -8.06 -7.40 -9.22
N GLU A 99 -7.47 -8.56 -9.49
CA GLU A 99 -8.11 -9.87 -9.22
C GLU A 99 -8.27 -10.10 -7.71
N ARG A 100 -7.22 -9.83 -6.94
CA ARG A 100 -7.27 -9.93 -5.48
C ARG A 100 -8.07 -8.81 -4.84
N ALA A 101 -8.24 -7.68 -5.53
CA ALA A 101 -8.99 -6.53 -5.04
C ALA A 101 -10.45 -6.87 -4.75
N ILE A 102 -11.04 -7.87 -5.43
CA ILE A 102 -12.43 -8.28 -5.23
C ILE A 102 -12.64 -8.83 -3.81
N ALA A 103 -11.91 -9.90 -3.46
CA ALA A 103 -11.99 -10.50 -2.13
C ALA A 103 -11.59 -9.50 -1.03
N LYS A 104 -10.54 -8.71 -1.27
CA LYS A 104 -10.10 -7.66 -0.34
C LYS A 104 -11.17 -6.60 -0.10
N THR A 105 -11.86 -6.15 -1.15
CA THR A 105 -12.93 -5.16 -1.05
C THR A 105 -14.12 -5.72 -0.30
N ALA A 106 -14.58 -6.92 -0.66
CA ALA A 106 -15.71 -7.55 0.03
C ALA A 106 -15.41 -7.76 1.53
N SER A 107 -14.21 -8.23 1.87
CA SER A 107 -13.76 -8.34 3.26
C SER A 107 -13.67 -6.99 3.97
N ALA A 108 -13.11 -5.96 3.32
CA ALA A 108 -13.03 -4.61 3.90
C ALA A 108 -14.41 -4.00 4.17
N VAL A 109 -15.36 -4.19 3.25
CA VAL A 109 -16.75 -3.75 3.40
C VAL A 109 -17.40 -4.44 4.60
N TRP A 110 -17.22 -5.75 4.74
CA TRP A 110 -17.68 -6.48 5.93
C TRP A 110 -17.03 -5.94 7.22
N VAL A 111 -15.70 -5.83 7.28
CA VAL A 111 -14.97 -5.32 8.45
C VAL A 111 -15.48 -3.94 8.88
N VAL A 112 -15.62 -3.02 7.93
CA VAL A 112 -16.10 -1.66 8.18
C VAL A 112 -17.57 -1.67 8.61
N SER A 113 -18.41 -2.53 8.03
CA SER A 113 -19.80 -2.69 8.45
C SER A 113 -19.92 -3.11 9.92
N GLN A 114 -19.04 -4.00 10.39
CA GLN A 114 -19.01 -4.43 11.79
C GLN A 114 -18.57 -3.29 12.71
N LYS A 115 -17.52 -2.55 12.34
CA LYS A 115 -17.02 -1.40 13.12
C LYS A 115 -18.05 -0.28 13.25
N LEU A 116 -18.82 -0.03 12.19
CA LEU A 116 -19.83 1.03 12.14
C LEU A 116 -21.25 0.55 12.48
N LYS A 117 -21.45 -0.75 12.72
CA LYS A 117 -22.75 -1.39 13.00
C LYS A 117 -23.80 -1.08 11.92
N LEU A 118 -23.43 -1.21 10.64
CA LEU A 118 -24.30 -0.89 9.50
C LEU A 118 -25.36 -1.97 9.19
N GLY A 119 -25.25 -3.14 9.83
CA GLY A 119 -26.07 -4.30 9.50
C GLY A 119 -25.66 -4.95 8.18
N TYR A 120 -26.59 -5.69 7.56
CA TYR A 120 -26.31 -6.54 6.40
C TYR A 120 -26.65 -5.88 5.05
N ASN A 121 -27.45 -4.80 5.08
CA ASN A 121 -27.98 -4.13 3.90
C ASN A 121 -27.70 -2.63 3.96
N PHE A 122 -26.86 -2.13 3.04
CA PHE A 122 -26.53 -0.71 2.97
C PHE A 122 -26.00 -0.32 1.59
N GLN A 123 -25.81 0.97 1.37
CA GLN A 123 -25.27 1.53 0.13
C GLN A 123 -23.78 1.82 0.28
N LEU A 124 -23.02 1.63 -0.79
CA LEU A 124 -21.59 1.87 -0.85
C LEU A 124 -21.26 2.82 -2.00
N ALA A 125 -20.52 3.88 -1.69
CA ALA A 125 -19.72 4.62 -2.65
C ALA A 125 -18.25 4.23 -2.47
N LEU A 126 -17.67 3.59 -3.48
CA LEU A 126 -16.33 3.05 -3.42
C LEU A 126 -15.39 3.82 -4.34
N ALA A 127 -14.27 4.28 -3.80
CA ALA A 127 -13.11 4.63 -4.60
C ALA A 127 -11.96 3.65 -4.34
N CYS A 128 -11.19 3.31 -5.37
CA CYS A 128 -10.00 2.49 -5.20
C CYS A 128 -8.86 2.89 -6.14
N LEU A 129 -7.66 2.42 -5.81
CA LEU A 129 -6.44 2.71 -6.55
C LEU A 129 -5.87 1.46 -7.21
N LEU A 130 -5.53 1.58 -8.49
CA LEU A 130 -4.77 0.57 -9.26
C LEU A 130 -3.45 1.17 -9.77
N PRO A 131 -2.40 0.35 -9.93
CA PRO A 131 -1.19 0.81 -10.58
C PRO A 131 -1.51 1.24 -12.02
N PRO A 132 -0.78 2.22 -12.60
CA PRO A 132 -1.05 2.70 -13.96
C PRO A 132 -1.15 1.58 -15.00
N GLY A 133 -0.27 0.58 -14.92
CA GLY A 133 -0.26 -0.57 -15.83
C GLY A 133 -1.46 -1.53 -15.71
N GLU A 134 -2.34 -1.38 -14.71
CA GLU A 134 -3.56 -2.17 -14.54
C GLU A 134 -4.84 -1.31 -14.66
N LEU A 135 -4.72 -0.02 -14.98
CA LEU A 135 -5.86 0.90 -14.97
C LEU A 135 -6.90 0.59 -16.06
N GLU A 136 -6.49 -0.08 -17.14
CA GLU A 136 -7.39 -0.56 -18.19
C GLU A 136 -8.44 -1.56 -17.65
N ASN A 137 -8.12 -2.30 -16.58
CA ASN A 137 -9.03 -3.26 -15.96
C ASN A 137 -10.12 -2.61 -15.07
N LYS A 138 -10.14 -1.28 -14.93
CA LYS A 138 -11.04 -0.58 -13.99
C LYS A 138 -12.53 -0.88 -14.21
N GLN A 139 -12.98 -1.01 -15.45
CA GLN A 139 -14.39 -1.25 -15.75
C GLN A 139 -14.80 -2.65 -15.30
N SER A 140 -14.01 -3.66 -15.69
CA SER A 140 -14.22 -5.04 -15.28
C SER A 140 -14.19 -5.19 -13.75
N LEU A 141 -13.27 -4.51 -13.06
CA LEU A 141 -13.23 -4.48 -11.60
C LEU A 141 -14.54 -3.93 -11.01
N GLY A 142 -15.06 -2.81 -11.53
CA GLY A 142 -16.31 -2.21 -11.06
C GLY A 142 -17.52 -3.13 -11.23
N GLU A 143 -17.64 -3.78 -12.39
CA GLU A 143 -18.71 -4.74 -12.70
C GLU A 143 -18.67 -5.98 -11.79
N GLN A 144 -17.47 -6.55 -11.61
CA GLN A 144 -17.26 -7.69 -10.72
C GLN A 144 -17.56 -7.35 -9.26
N LEU A 145 -17.16 -6.15 -8.80
CA LEU A 145 -17.47 -5.67 -7.46
C LEU A 145 -18.96 -5.42 -7.27
N GLY A 146 -19.64 -4.82 -8.24
CA GLY A 146 -21.10 -4.61 -8.19
C GLY A 146 -21.85 -5.94 -8.06
N THR A 147 -21.45 -6.94 -8.84
CA THR A 147 -22.03 -8.29 -8.80
C THR A 147 -21.74 -8.99 -7.47
N THR A 148 -20.48 -8.95 -7.02
CA THR A 148 -20.05 -9.60 -5.76
C THR A 148 -20.75 -9.00 -4.55
N LEU A 149 -20.78 -7.67 -4.46
CA LEU A 149 -21.30 -6.96 -3.29
C LEU A 149 -22.82 -7.04 -3.20
N ALA A 150 -23.53 -7.24 -4.31
CA ALA A 150 -24.98 -7.44 -4.30
C ALA A 150 -25.39 -8.66 -3.47
N ASN A 151 -24.54 -9.68 -3.37
CA ASN A 151 -24.81 -10.87 -2.58
C ASN A 151 -23.55 -11.71 -2.29
N TYR A 152 -23.07 -11.71 -1.05
CA TYR A 152 -21.92 -12.53 -0.63
C TYR A 152 -22.06 -12.99 0.83
N ILE A 153 -21.33 -14.03 1.21
CA ILE A 153 -21.36 -14.60 2.56
C ILE A 153 -20.10 -14.17 3.32
N THR A 154 -20.27 -13.89 4.61
CA THR A 154 -19.27 -13.35 5.53
C THR A 154 -19.32 -14.11 6.87
N PRO A 155 -18.39 -13.86 7.80
CA PRO A 155 -18.41 -14.49 9.13
C PRO A 155 -19.72 -14.29 9.89
N THR A 156 -20.44 -13.20 9.61
CA THR A 156 -21.71 -12.86 10.27
C THR A 156 -22.94 -13.19 9.42
N GLY A 157 -22.78 -13.96 8.33
CA GLY A 157 -23.85 -14.34 7.43
C GLY A 157 -23.83 -13.60 6.09
N ARG A 158 -24.98 -13.58 5.41
CA ARG A 158 -25.12 -13.02 4.06
C ARG A 158 -25.23 -11.49 4.12
N MET A 159 -24.47 -10.80 3.26
CA MET A 159 -24.52 -9.35 3.07
C MET A 159 -25.03 -8.98 1.68
N GLN A 160 -25.77 -7.88 1.58
CA GLN A 160 -26.21 -7.29 0.33
C GLN A 160 -25.91 -5.79 0.34
N VAL A 161 -24.87 -5.40 -0.39
CA VAL A 161 -24.37 -4.03 -0.43
C VAL A 161 -24.58 -3.48 -1.83
N LYS A 162 -25.40 -2.44 -1.95
CA LYS A 162 -25.64 -1.78 -3.23
C LYS A 162 -24.49 -0.81 -3.53
N LEU A 163 -23.65 -1.16 -4.50
CA LEU A 163 -22.64 -0.25 -5.04
C LEU A 163 -23.34 0.84 -5.86
N ILE A 164 -23.43 2.05 -5.31
CA ILE A 164 -24.13 3.18 -5.96
C ILE A 164 -23.17 4.10 -6.73
N GLU A 165 -21.89 4.08 -6.40
CA GLU A 165 -20.85 4.88 -7.03
C GLU A 165 -19.55 4.07 -7.00
N PHE A 166 -18.85 4.03 -8.14
CA PHE A 166 -17.55 3.38 -8.25
C PHE A 166 -16.55 4.27 -8.99
N LYS A 167 -15.42 4.53 -8.34
CA LYS A 167 -14.33 5.31 -8.92
C LYS A 167 -13.00 4.60 -8.77
N CYS A 168 -12.37 4.24 -9.88
CA CYS A 168 -11.00 3.73 -9.88
C CYS A 168 -10.05 4.81 -10.41
N LEU A 169 -9.02 5.12 -9.63
CA LEU A 169 -7.99 6.10 -9.98
C LEU A 169 -6.62 5.41 -10.06
N PRO A 170 -5.67 5.98 -10.82
CA PRO A 170 -4.29 5.50 -10.73
C PRO A 170 -3.73 5.78 -9.33
N GLU A 171 -2.85 4.89 -8.87
CA GLU A 171 -1.95 5.19 -7.75
C GLU A 171 -1.28 6.54 -7.97
N GLY A 172 -1.06 7.30 -6.88
CA GLY A 172 -0.47 8.64 -6.95
C GLY A 172 -1.44 9.76 -7.37
N ALA A 173 -2.66 9.47 -7.83
CA ALA A 173 -3.65 10.51 -8.18
C ALA A 173 -3.92 11.49 -7.03
N GLY A 174 -3.99 11.01 -5.79
CA GLY A 174 -4.16 11.87 -4.61
C GLY A 174 -2.97 12.82 -4.40
N ILE A 175 -1.75 12.37 -4.67
CA ILE A 175 -0.53 13.20 -4.58
C ILE A 175 -0.53 14.25 -5.67
N TYR A 176 -0.90 13.87 -6.90
CA TYR A 176 -1.08 14.81 -8.00
C TYR A 176 -2.09 15.90 -7.66
N LEU A 177 -3.27 15.53 -7.16
CA LEU A 177 -4.31 16.50 -6.78
C LEU A 177 -3.87 17.42 -5.65
N ALA A 178 -3.16 16.91 -4.65
CA ALA A 178 -2.61 17.72 -3.56
C ALA A 178 -1.54 18.70 -4.08
N TYR A 179 -0.67 18.25 -4.98
CA TYR A 179 0.33 19.09 -5.62
C TYR A 179 -0.31 20.17 -6.51
N GLN A 180 -1.33 19.80 -7.30
CA GLN A 180 -2.11 20.74 -8.10
C GLN A 180 -2.76 21.81 -7.23
N LYS A 181 -3.36 21.43 -6.09
CA LYS A 181 -3.94 22.41 -5.15
C LYS A 181 -2.89 23.37 -4.58
N ARG A 182 -1.66 22.90 -4.37
CA ARG A 182 -0.54 23.71 -3.86
C ARG A 182 0.01 24.68 -4.90
N VAL A 183 0.15 24.23 -6.15
CA VAL A 183 0.83 24.98 -7.22
C VAL A 183 -0.14 25.83 -8.05
N GLY A 184 -1.42 25.45 -8.11
CA GLY A 184 -2.45 26.17 -8.84
C GLY A 184 -2.16 26.25 -10.34
N GLU A 185 -2.46 27.41 -10.94
CA GLU A 185 -2.32 27.67 -12.38
C GLU A 185 -0.89 27.51 -12.92
N ALA A 186 0.13 27.64 -12.07
CA ALA A 186 1.52 27.41 -12.48
C ALA A 186 1.76 25.97 -12.97
N LEU A 187 0.93 25.01 -12.57
CA LEU A 187 1.01 23.62 -13.03
C LEU A 187 0.89 23.51 -14.56
N LYS A 188 0.10 24.39 -15.19
CA LYS A 188 -0.11 24.43 -16.65
C LYS A 188 1.15 24.82 -17.43
N ARG A 189 2.21 25.25 -16.74
CA ARG A 189 3.51 25.61 -17.32
C ARG A 189 4.63 24.65 -16.93
N LYS A 190 4.33 23.62 -16.15
CA LYS A 190 5.32 22.68 -15.62
C LYS A 190 5.31 21.35 -16.38
N PHE A 191 6.49 20.80 -16.54
CA PHE A 191 6.74 19.43 -16.95
C PHE A 191 7.39 18.69 -15.78
N PHE A 192 6.71 17.71 -15.18
CA PHE A 192 7.22 17.02 -13.99
C PHE A 192 6.95 15.53 -14.02
N ALA A 193 7.73 14.78 -13.24
CA ALA A 193 7.54 13.36 -13.04
C ALA A 193 6.99 13.08 -11.63
N LEU A 194 6.01 12.20 -11.51
CA LEU A 194 5.52 11.64 -10.25
C LEU A 194 6.04 10.20 -10.13
N ALA A 195 7.04 10.00 -9.27
CA ALA A 195 7.68 8.72 -9.00
C ALA A 195 7.13 8.08 -7.70
N MET A 196 6.34 7.02 -7.86
CA MET A 196 5.77 6.22 -6.79
C MET A 196 6.66 5.01 -6.51
N ILE A 197 7.41 5.03 -5.41
CA ILE A 197 8.24 3.90 -5.01
C ILE A 197 7.50 3.16 -3.90
N GLY A 198 6.85 2.07 -4.29
CA GLY A 198 6.04 1.24 -3.41
C GLY A 198 6.75 -0.04 -2.97
N TYR A 199 6.03 -0.84 -2.18
CA TYR A 199 6.53 -2.12 -1.71
C TYR A 199 6.70 -3.15 -2.84
N ARG A 200 5.71 -3.19 -3.75
CA ARG A 200 5.65 -4.14 -4.88
C ARG A 200 6.39 -3.61 -6.10
N ASN A 201 6.04 -2.40 -6.52
CA ASN A 201 6.47 -1.80 -7.79
C ASN A 201 7.04 -0.39 -7.57
N ALA A 202 7.85 0.05 -8.52
CA ALA A 202 8.13 1.47 -8.73
C ALA A 202 7.38 1.93 -9.99
N SER A 203 6.69 3.07 -9.94
CA SER A 203 5.94 3.62 -11.07
C SER A 203 6.24 5.09 -11.29
N VAL A 204 6.28 5.53 -12.54
CA VAL A 204 6.49 6.92 -12.94
C VAL A 204 5.35 7.36 -13.84
N LEU A 205 4.70 8.45 -13.47
CA LEU A 205 3.76 9.19 -14.30
C LEU A 205 4.39 10.51 -14.73
N ILE A 206 4.29 10.85 -16.01
CA ILE A 206 4.78 12.13 -16.53
C ILE A 206 3.58 13.07 -16.66
N SER A 207 3.75 14.29 -16.17
CA SER A 207 2.79 15.37 -16.36
C SER A 207 3.41 16.46 -17.22
N ASP A 208 2.71 16.85 -18.29
CA ASP A 208 3.06 17.99 -19.12
C ASP A 208 1.92 19.01 -19.11
N ARG A 209 2.24 20.25 -18.74
CA ARG A 209 1.28 21.37 -18.69
C ARG A 209 -0.01 21.04 -17.93
N GLY A 210 0.11 20.30 -16.83
CA GLY A 210 -1.01 19.90 -15.99
C GLY A 210 -1.86 18.74 -16.52
N VAL A 211 -1.39 18.02 -17.54
CA VAL A 211 -2.00 16.76 -18.00
C VAL A 211 -1.07 15.62 -17.63
N VAL A 212 -1.58 14.66 -16.85
CA VAL A 212 -0.86 13.42 -16.52
C VAL A 212 -1.08 12.41 -17.64
N ALA A 213 0.01 11.95 -18.23
CA ALA A 213 -0.03 10.91 -19.26
C ALA A 213 -0.58 9.60 -18.67
N ALA A 214 -1.45 8.93 -19.43
CA ALA A 214 -2.06 7.67 -19.00
C ALA A 214 -1.08 6.49 -19.07
N ASP A 215 -0.05 6.57 -19.92
CA ASP A 215 0.92 5.51 -20.22
C ASP A 215 2.12 5.49 -19.26
N GLY A 216 1.82 5.51 -17.96
CA GLY A 216 2.81 5.41 -16.89
C GLY A 216 3.79 4.25 -17.09
N LYS A 217 5.04 4.45 -16.67
CA LYS A 217 6.05 3.38 -16.67
C LYS A 217 6.09 2.72 -15.31
N THR A 218 5.92 1.41 -15.26
CA THR A 218 6.00 0.61 -14.03
C THR A 218 7.12 -0.42 -14.15
N SER A 219 7.87 -0.61 -13.07
CA SER A 219 8.83 -1.70 -12.89
C SER A 219 8.53 -2.46 -11.60
N ASP A 220 9.08 -3.66 -11.52
CA ASP A 220 9.06 -4.53 -10.34
C ASP A 220 10.13 -4.15 -9.28
N LEU A 221 10.71 -2.94 -9.39
CA LEU A 221 11.72 -2.40 -8.47
C LEU A 221 11.09 -1.81 -7.20
N GLY A 222 10.19 -2.54 -6.56
CA GLY A 222 9.69 -2.18 -5.23
C GLY A 222 10.64 -2.62 -4.10
N MET A 223 10.32 -2.23 -2.86
CA MET A 223 11.08 -2.63 -1.66
C MET A 223 11.27 -4.14 -1.53
N ILE A 224 10.33 -4.94 -2.04
CA ILE A 224 10.46 -6.39 -2.01
C ILE A 224 11.79 -6.89 -2.62
N ARG A 225 12.31 -6.22 -3.66
CA ARG A 225 13.60 -6.58 -4.28
C ARG A 225 14.79 -6.42 -3.34
N LEU A 226 14.78 -5.36 -2.53
CA LEU A 226 15.77 -5.16 -1.47
C LEU A 226 15.66 -6.28 -0.43
N LEU A 227 14.43 -6.58 0.02
CA LEU A 227 14.19 -7.56 1.08
C LEU A 227 14.57 -8.99 0.63
N GLU A 228 14.25 -9.37 -0.59
CA GLU A 228 14.65 -10.64 -1.20
C GLU A 228 16.17 -10.82 -1.18
N ARG A 229 16.94 -9.77 -1.45
CA ARG A 229 18.41 -9.81 -1.38
C ARG A 229 18.93 -9.99 0.05
N VAL A 230 18.30 -9.35 1.03
CA VAL A 230 18.69 -9.54 2.44
C VAL A 230 18.37 -10.97 2.89
N VAL A 231 17.19 -11.47 2.57
CA VAL A 231 16.77 -12.85 2.89
C VAL A 231 17.70 -13.87 2.25
N ALA A 232 18.11 -13.68 0.99
CA ALA A 232 19.05 -14.57 0.32
C ALA A 232 20.45 -14.64 0.97
N LYS A 233 20.78 -13.70 1.86
CA LYS A 233 22.07 -13.61 2.56
C LYS A 233 21.95 -13.83 4.06
N THR A 234 20.77 -14.18 4.57
CA THR A 234 20.51 -14.39 6.00
C THR A 234 19.71 -15.67 6.21
N SER A 235 19.83 -16.29 7.38
CA SER A 235 19.16 -17.55 7.69
C SER A 235 17.84 -17.32 8.43
N GLY A 236 16.78 -18.01 8.00
CA GLY A 236 15.49 -18.01 8.69
C GLY A 236 14.70 -16.68 8.60
N GLN A 237 15.14 -15.72 7.81
CA GLN A 237 14.43 -14.46 7.64
C GLN A 237 13.37 -14.54 6.53
N THR A 238 12.33 -13.72 6.64
CA THR A 238 11.33 -13.53 5.58
C THR A 238 11.19 -12.03 5.28
N PRO A 239 10.69 -11.64 4.10
CA PRO A 239 10.45 -10.23 3.79
C PRO A 239 9.53 -9.53 4.79
N SER A 240 8.50 -10.24 5.29
CA SER A 240 7.54 -9.70 6.27
C SER A 240 8.17 -9.46 7.64
N LEU A 241 9.06 -10.34 8.09
CA LEU A 241 9.76 -10.17 9.37
C LEU A 241 10.81 -9.05 9.30
N ILE A 242 11.57 -9.01 8.20
CA ILE A 242 12.76 -8.17 8.12
C ILE A 242 12.45 -6.71 7.72
N ALA A 243 11.36 -6.48 6.98
CA ALA A 243 10.94 -5.14 6.55
C ALA A 243 10.76 -4.15 7.72
N PRO A 244 9.91 -4.40 8.74
CA PRO A 244 9.71 -3.45 9.83
C PRO A 244 10.98 -3.22 10.64
N ALA A 245 11.79 -4.27 10.85
CA ALA A 245 13.04 -4.18 11.59
C ALA A 245 14.09 -3.32 10.87
N ILE A 246 14.25 -3.48 9.55
CA ILE A 246 15.17 -2.66 8.74
C ILE A 246 14.70 -1.20 8.69
N VAL A 247 13.40 -0.96 8.56
CA VAL A 247 12.83 0.41 8.58
C VAL A 247 13.12 1.08 9.93
N ALA A 248 12.83 0.39 11.04
CA ALA A 248 13.07 0.90 12.38
C ALA A 248 14.56 1.08 12.70
N ALA A 249 15.44 0.23 12.12
CA ALA A 249 16.89 0.35 12.29
C ALA A 249 17.47 1.59 11.60
N GLY A 250 16.72 2.23 10.71
CA GLY A 250 17.09 3.48 10.07
C GLY A 250 18.33 3.39 9.20
N SER A 251 18.94 4.55 8.93
CA SER A 251 20.10 4.64 8.05
C SER A 251 21.31 3.91 8.64
N ASP A 252 21.53 4.10 9.93
CA ASP A 252 22.73 3.64 10.63
C ASP A 252 22.68 2.14 10.94
N LEU A 253 21.55 1.49 10.65
CA LEU A 253 21.27 0.10 10.99
C LEU A 253 21.47 -0.15 12.48
N SER A 254 20.78 0.64 13.29
CA SER A 254 20.74 0.48 14.74
C SER A 254 20.52 -1.00 15.08
N PRO A 255 21.35 -1.59 15.97
CA PRO A 255 21.20 -2.98 16.37
C PRO A 255 19.83 -3.30 16.99
N VAL A 256 19.26 -2.36 17.75
CA VAL A 256 18.13 -2.63 18.66
C VAL A 256 16.90 -3.23 17.94
N PRO A 257 16.43 -2.68 16.80
CA PRO A 257 15.29 -3.26 16.09
C PRO A 257 15.59 -4.63 15.45
N LEU A 258 16.86 -4.90 15.16
CA LEU A 258 17.31 -6.14 14.52
C LEU A 258 17.47 -7.29 15.54
N LEU A 259 17.65 -6.99 16.83
CA LEU A 259 17.82 -8.01 17.87
C LEU A 259 16.66 -9.01 17.94
N ARG A 260 15.44 -8.57 17.62
CA ARG A 260 14.23 -9.42 17.62
C ARG A 260 14.20 -10.44 16.47
N LEU A 261 15.07 -10.28 15.48
CA LEU A 261 15.18 -11.19 14.34
C LEU A 261 16.13 -12.35 14.60
N LEU A 262 17.00 -12.23 15.62
CA LEU A 262 18.05 -13.19 15.88
C LEU A 262 17.44 -14.52 16.35
N ARG A 263 17.81 -15.61 15.67
CA ARG A 263 17.35 -16.96 16.02
C ARG A 263 18.41 -17.77 16.76
N SER A 264 19.67 -17.34 16.71
CA SER A 264 20.77 -17.99 17.43
C SER A 264 20.55 -17.93 18.94
N THR A 265 20.88 -19.02 19.64
CA THR A 265 20.73 -19.11 21.10
C THR A 265 21.99 -18.65 21.84
N GLY A 266 23.19 -18.94 21.32
CA GLY A 266 24.48 -18.55 21.89
C GLY A 266 24.86 -17.09 21.62
N ASN A 267 25.48 -16.42 22.60
CA ASN A 267 25.81 -14.99 22.51
C ASN A 267 26.77 -14.65 21.36
N ALA A 268 27.81 -15.46 21.13
CA ALA A 268 28.74 -15.26 20.01
C ALA A 268 28.02 -15.40 18.65
N ASN A 269 27.17 -16.42 18.52
CA ASN A 269 26.40 -16.65 17.29
C ASN A 269 25.36 -15.54 17.06
N LYS A 270 24.73 -15.01 18.11
CA LYS A 270 23.83 -13.83 18.02
C LYS A 270 24.55 -12.60 17.48
N GLN A 271 25.77 -12.34 17.96
CA GLN A 271 26.57 -11.21 17.46
C GLN A 271 26.95 -11.39 15.99
N GLN A 272 27.35 -12.61 15.59
CA GLN A 272 27.65 -12.92 14.19
C GLN A 272 26.41 -12.79 13.29
N GLU A 273 25.27 -13.32 13.72
CA GLU A 273 24.00 -13.22 13.00
C GLU A 273 23.56 -11.76 12.82
N LEU A 274 23.68 -10.94 13.86
CA LEU A 274 23.39 -9.50 13.78
C LEU A 274 24.30 -8.80 12.77
N GLN A 275 25.61 -9.06 12.82
CA GLN A 275 26.56 -8.49 11.86
C GLN A 275 26.27 -8.94 10.42
N GLN A 276 25.88 -10.20 10.24
CA GLN A 276 25.48 -10.73 8.94
C GLN A 276 24.23 -10.02 8.40
N ILE A 277 23.20 -9.84 9.22
CA ILE A 277 21.99 -9.08 8.84
C ILE A 277 22.39 -7.65 8.46
N GLN A 278 23.14 -6.94 9.30
CA GLN A 278 23.55 -5.56 9.01
C GLN A 278 24.35 -5.46 7.70
N LYS A 279 25.30 -6.38 7.47
CA LYS A 279 26.10 -6.44 6.24
C LYS A 279 25.21 -6.69 5.01
N ALA A 280 24.30 -7.65 5.11
CA ALA A 280 23.37 -7.98 4.03
C ALA A 280 22.46 -6.79 3.69
N VAL A 281 21.95 -6.06 4.69
CA VAL A 281 21.11 -4.88 4.47
C VAL A 281 21.89 -3.74 3.82
N LYS A 282 23.14 -3.47 4.26
CA LYS A 282 23.99 -2.44 3.62
C LYS A 282 24.21 -2.73 2.15
N LEU A 283 24.57 -3.96 1.82
CA LEU A 283 24.80 -4.37 0.44
C LEU A 283 23.51 -4.27 -0.39
N ALA A 284 22.41 -4.84 0.10
CA ALA A 284 21.13 -4.83 -0.61
C ALA A 284 20.61 -3.41 -0.86
N ARG A 285 20.80 -2.47 0.08
CA ARG A 285 20.48 -1.05 -0.10
C ARG A 285 21.25 -0.43 -1.27
N SER A 286 22.56 -0.66 -1.32
CA SER A 286 23.42 -0.12 -2.39
C SER A 286 23.03 -0.68 -3.76
N GLU A 287 22.83 -1.99 -3.86
CA GLU A 287 22.41 -2.65 -5.12
C GLU A 287 21.03 -2.19 -5.58
N TYR A 288 20.07 -2.10 -4.64
CA TYR A 288 18.72 -1.62 -4.94
C TYR A 288 18.70 -0.16 -5.39
N SER A 289 19.46 0.72 -4.72
CA SER A 289 19.58 2.13 -5.11
C SER A 289 20.16 2.28 -6.51
N ALA A 290 21.20 1.51 -6.85
CA ALA A 290 21.81 1.55 -8.18
C ALA A 290 20.81 1.10 -9.27
N ALA A 291 20.10 -0.01 -9.03
CA ALA A 291 19.09 -0.51 -9.96
C ALA A 291 17.92 0.48 -10.15
N LEU A 292 17.37 1.01 -9.05
CA LEU A 292 16.28 1.97 -9.09
C LEU A 292 16.70 3.26 -9.79
N THR A 293 17.88 3.80 -9.48
CA THR A 293 18.42 5.00 -10.11
C THR A 293 18.65 4.79 -11.60
N SER A 294 19.21 3.65 -12.00
CA SER A 294 19.39 3.31 -13.41
C SER A 294 18.05 3.29 -14.16
N TRP A 295 17.03 2.66 -13.58
CA TRP A 295 15.70 2.62 -14.19
C TRP A 295 15.04 4.01 -14.26
N LEU A 296 15.10 4.79 -13.17
CA LEU A 296 14.57 6.16 -13.14
C LEU A 296 15.23 7.05 -14.20
N ASN A 297 16.55 6.96 -14.37
CA ASN A 297 17.28 7.69 -15.41
C ASN A 297 16.88 7.29 -16.84
N GLN A 298 16.37 6.08 -17.03
CA GLN A 298 15.88 5.59 -18.32
C GLN A 298 14.46 6.10 -18.62
N VAL A 299 13.58 6.14 -17.61
CA VAL A 299 12.15 6.42 -17.81
C VAL A 299 11.77 7.88 -17.56
N ILE A 300 12.53 8.63 -16.75
CA ILE A 300 12.29 10.05 -16.49
C ILE A 300 13.02 10.88 -17.55
N PRO A 301 12.30 11.71 -18.33
CA PRO A 301 12.92 12.61 -19.28
C PRO A 301 13.89 13.60 -18.61
N ARG A 302 15.00 13.91 -19.28
CA ARG A 302 16.02 14.83 -18.75
C ARG A 302 15.53 16.27 -18.55
N GLN A 303 14.43 16.64 -19.21
CA GLN A 303 13.91 18.02 -19.28
C GLN A 303 12.80 18.31 -18.26
N VAL A 304 12.60 17.46 -17.25
CA VAL A 304 11.61 17.73 -16.20
C VAL A 304 12.04 18.88 -15.30
N ASP A 305 11.11 19.77 -14.98
CA ASP A 305 11.27 20.86 -14.02
C ASP A 305 11.36 20.31 -12.59
N GLU A 306 10.60 19.25 -12.30
CA GLU A 306 10.45 18.68 -10.97
C GLU A 306 10.23 17.16 -10.98
N ILE A 307 10.63 16.51 -9.88
CA ILE A 307 10.29 15.11 -9.60
C ILE A 307 9.62 15.04 -8.23
N LEU A 308 8.42 14.47 -8.17
CA LEU A 308 7.66 14.23 -6.96
C LEU A 308 7.80 12.76 -6.58
N PHE A 309 8.49 12.47 -5.49
CA PHE A 309 8.57 11.13 -4.92
C PHE A 309 7.45 10.90 -3.91
N CYS A 310 6.82 9.73 -3.99
CA CYS A 310 5.85 9.26 -3.02
C CYS A 310 5.90 7.73 -2.88
N GLY A 311 5.11 7.19 -1.94
CA GLY A 311 5.11 5.77 -1.59
C GLY A 311 5.99 5.48 -0.37
N GLY A 312 5.65 4.43 0.38
CA GLY A 312 6.33 4.13 1.66
C GLY A 312 7.81 3.79 1.50
N THR A 313 8.22 3.29 0.33
CA THR A 313 9.63 3.00 0.06
C THR A 313 10.41 4.25 -0.34
N ALA A 314 9.75 5.25 -0.93
CA ALA A 314 10.36 6.54 -1.14
C ALA A 314 10.66 7.25 0.19
N ASP A 315 9.82 7.07 1.22
CA ASP A 315 10.09 7.59 2.56
C ASP A 315 11.29 6.88 3.21
N TYR A 316 11.29 5.54 3.20
CA TYR A 316 12.45 4.75 3.61
C TYR A 316 13.74 5.14 2.88
N GLY A 317 13.64 5.39 1.57
CA GLY A 317 14.75 5.84 0.74
C GLY A 317 15.07 7.33 0.84
N SER A 318 14.18 8.18 1.36
CA SER A 318 14.48 9.60 1.55
C SER A 318 15.54 9.78 2.65
N CYS A 319 15.61 8.85 3.61
CA CYS A 319 16.70 8.75 4.57
C CYS A 319 18.01 8.19 3.98
N GLN A 320 18.05 7.67 2.73
CA GLN A 320 19.21 6.85 2.32
C GLN A 320 19.52 6.61 0.83
N LEU A 321 18.56 6.63 -0.10
CA LEU A 321 18.65 5.89 -1.36
C LEU A 321 18.53 6.74 -2.63
N LEU A 322 17.96 7.95 -2.59
CA LEU A 322 17.78 8.78 -3.78
C LEU A 322 18.87 9.85 -3.89
N VAL A 323 20.11 9.41 -4.07
CA VAL A 323 21.12 10.25 -4.74
C VAL A 323 20.96 10.02 -6.22
N ILE A 324 19.97 10.69 -6.84
CA ILE A 324 20.05 10.86 -8.28
C ILE A 324 21.13 11.92 -8.47
N GLU A 325 22.33 11.54 -8.90
CA GLU A 325 23.50 12.44 -9.03
C GLU A 325 23.24 13.72 -9.86
N THR A 326 22.09 13.81 -10.54
CA THR A 326 21.66 14.97 -11.33
C THR A 326 20.59 15.85 -10.66
N TYR A 327 20.01 15.46 -9.52
CA TYR A 327 18.81 16.10 -8.95
C TYR A 327 18.97 16.38 -7.45
N ARG A 328 18.90 17.65 -7.03
CA ARG A 328 18.97 18.03 -5.61
C ARG A 328 17.65 17.70 -4.90
N VAL A 329 17.74 16.87 -3.87
CA VAL A 329 16.65 16.54 -2.94
C VAL A 329 16.35 17.73 -2.01
N TRP A 330 15.09 18.18 -1.96
CA TRP A 330 14.59 18.98 -0.84
C TRP A 330 13.94 18.04 0.19
N GLN A 331 14.64 17.76 1.29
CA GLN A 331 13.99 17.29 2.51
C GLN A 331 13.28 18.47 3.18
N LYS A 332 12.07 18.22 3.69
CA LYS A 332 11.32 19.21 4.46
C LYS A 332 12.10 19.51 5.73
N ALA A 333 12.51 20.77 5.92
CA ALA A 333 13.09 21.22 7.16
C ALA A 333 12.12 20.88 8.30
N ASP A 334 12.56 20.03 9.22
CA ASP A 334 12.11 20.08 10.59
C ASP A 334 12.40 21.50 11.11
N GLY A 335 11.52 22.02 11.97
CA GLY A 335 11.48 23.43 12.38
C GLY A 335 12.68 23.94 13.18
N ARG A 336 13.89 23.42 12.96
CA ARG A 336 15.15 23.92 13.48
C ARG A 336 16.08 24.15 12.30
N GLY A 337 16.23 25.42 11.93
CA GLY A 337 17.08 25.83 10.82
C GLY A 337 18.51 25.33 10.99
N GLN A 338 18.97 24.54 10.02
CA GLN A 338 20.39 24.44 9.70
C GLN A 338 20.58 24.77 8.22
N ARG A 339 21.44 25.77 7.98
CA ARG A 339 21.89 26.18 6.65
C ARG A 339 23.08 25.31 6.27
N GLU A 340 23.01 24.63 5.13
CA GLU A 340 24.22 24.08 4.49
C GLU A 340 24.27 24.35 2.98
N GLY A 341 25.38 24.97 2.56
CA GLY A 341 26.11 24.73 1.31
C GLY A 341 25.37 24.72 -0.03
N ILE A 342 25.25 25.89 -0.67
CA ILE A 342 24.85 26.00 -2.08
C ILE A 342 26.04 25.66 -2.99
N ARG A 343 25.94 24.54 -3.73
CA ARG A 343 26.63 24.33 -5.01
C ARG A 343 25.59 23.85 -6.05
N ARG A 344 25.22 24.79 -6.94
CA ARG A 344 24.27 24.56 -8.04
C ARG A 344 24.95 23.80 -9.18
N LYS A 345 24.40 22.65 -9.56
CA LYS A 345 24.51 22.11 -10.93
C LYS A 345 23.14 21.50 -11.30
N LYS A 346 22.41 22.21 -12.17
CA LYS A 346 21.08 21.95 -12.78
C LYS A 346 19.85 22.12 -11.87
N GLY A 347 18.93 22.99 -12.31
CA GLY A 347 17.82 23.55 -11.53
C GLY A 347 16.54 22.70 -11.50
N ILE A 348 16.65 21.43 -11.11
CA ILE A 348 15.50 20.53 -10.98
C ILE A 348 15.14 20.37 -9.50
N THR A 349 13.87 20.54 -9.16
CA THR A 349 13.40 20.47 -7.75
C THR A 349 12.79 19.11 -7.45
N VAL A 350 13.23 18.48 -6.36
CA VAL A 350 12.72 17.17 -5.93
C VAL A 350 11.92 17.30 -4.64
N TYR A 351 10.70 16.77 -4.62
CA TYR A 351 9.82 16.76 -3.44
C TYR A 351 9.55 15.34 -2.95
N PHE A 352 9.56 15.13 -1.63
CA PHE A 352 9.08 13.91 -0.99
C PHE A 352 7.73 14.16 -0.31
N PHE A 353 6.73 13.35 -0.65
CA PHE A 353 5.43 13.35 0.01
C PHE A 353 5.32 12.15 0.96
N VAL A 354 5.22 12.44 2.26
CA VAL A 354 4.96 11.46 3.31
C VAL A 354 3.52 11.64 3.76
N LEU A 355 2.71 10.59 3.59
CA LEU A 355 1.41 10.48 4.27
C LEU A 355 1.71 10.01 5.69
N LYS A 356 1.67 10.92 6.67
CA LYS A 356 1.71 10.58 8.09
C LYS A 356 0.33 10.20 8.58
#